data_AF-A0A7C9AVQ3-F1
#
_entry.id   AF-A0A7C9AVQ3-F1
#
_cell.length_a   1.000
_cell.length_b   1.000
_cell.length_c   1.000
_cell.angle_alpha   90.00
_cell.angle_beta   90.00
_cell.angle_gamma   90.00
#
_symmetry.space_group_name_H-M   'P 1'
#
loop_
_entity.id
_entity.type
_entity.pdbx_description
1 polymer ?
#
loop_
_entity_poly.entity_id
_entity_poly.type
_entity_poly.pdbx_seq_one_letter_code
_entity_poly.pdbx_strand_id
1 'polypeptide(L)'
;ELKWGLLDFRCYSKPLLSGLVVAIGGLQDSLRKASLAALLDYCQVAETVNCNESNSRELNLSTDILWVLQHYKRCDRVITPTLKTIEILFSKNVFLNMQSHTAAFCAGVLDSIKVELKGSKDFSKLYSGIAILGFIASISEPINSEAFAHLLSFLGHRYPKIRKASAEQVYLVLQNGNLVPEDKMERALEL
;
A
#
# COMPACT_ATOMS: atom_id res chain seq x y z
N GLU A 1 0.18 20.25 -24.01
CA GLU A 1 0.10 18.81 -23.70
C GLU A 1 1.46 18.31 -23.18
N LEU A 2 1.83 18.67 -21.94
CA LEU A 2 3.11 18.32 -21.31
C LEU A 2 2.89 18.10 -19.80
N LYS A 3 1.80 17.43 -19.41
CA LYS A 3 1.42 17.45 -17.99
C LYS A 3 2.25 16.53 -17.09
N TRP A 4 2.85 15.43 -17.58
CA TRP A 4 3.43 14.41 -16.68
C TRP A 4 4.83 13.85 -17.03
N GLY A 5 5.52 14.41 -18.04
CA GLY A 5 6.79 13.86 -18.54
C GLY A 5 7.96 13.89 -17.54
N LEU A 6 7.87 14.59 -16.40
CA LEU A 6 8.95 14.60 -15.41
C LEU A 6 9.09 13.29 -14.62
N LEU A 7 8.00 12.54 -14.43
CA LEU A 7 8.03 11.24 -13.75
C LEU A 7 8.69 10.15 -14.60
N ASP A 8 8.70 10.33 -15.93
CA ASP A 8 9.40 9.42 -16.85
C ASP A 8 10.93 9.57 -16.73
N PHE A 9 11.43 10.72 -16.27
CA PHE A 9 12.87 10.95 -16.09
C PHE A 9 13.35 10.50 -14.71
N ARG A 10 14.22 9.47 -14.70
CA ARG A 10 14.82 8.85 -13.49
C ARG A 10 15.52 9.82 -12.53
N CYS A 11 16.04 10.95 -13.03
CA CYS A 11 16.72 11.94 -12.20
C CYS A 11 15.77 12.83 -11.39
N TYR A 12 14.51 12.96 -11.82
CA TYR A 12 13.51 13.78 -11.16
C TYR A 12 12.44 12.95 -10.45
N SER A 13 12.29 11.66 -10.80
CA SER A 13 11.21 10.81 -10.31
C SER A 13 11.19 10.70 -8.78
N LYS A 14 12.34 10.43 -8.13
CA LYS A 14 12.43 10.26 -6.67
C LYS A 14 12.15 11.54 -5.86
N PRO A 15 12.79 12.70 -6.12
CA PRO A 15 12.44 13.93 -5.43
C PRO A 15 11.00 14.36 -5.70
N LEU A 16 10.53 14.23 -6.95
CA LEU A 16 9.17 14.60 -7.32
C LEU A 16 8.14 13.74 -6.60
N LEU A 17 8.33 12.44 -6.55
CA LEU A 17 7.44 11.52 -5.82
C LEU A 17 7.43 11.84 -4.33
N SER A 18 8.59 12.12 -3.71
CA SER A 18 8.64 12.48 -2.29
C SER A 18 7.82 13.74 -1.97
N GLY A 19 7.89 14.76 -2.83
CA GLY A 19 7.08 15.98 -2.70
C GLY A 19 5.60 15.73 -2.98
N LEU A 20 5.29 14.92 -3.99
CA LEU A 20 3.92 14.56 -4.38
C LEU A 20 3.21 13.80 -3.25
N VAL A 21 3.88 12.82 -2.65
CA VAL A 21 3.35 12.04 -1.53
C VAL A 21 3.06 12.94 -0.33
N VAL A 22 3.94 13.88 0.00
CA VAL A 22 3.69 14.86 1.08
C VAL A 22 2.51 15.77 0.74
N ALA A 23 2.33 16.17 -0.53
CA ALA A 23 1.17 16.95 -0.96
C ALA A 23 -0.14 16.16 -0.84
N ILE A 24 -0.13 14.86 -1.18
CA ILE A 24 -1.27 13.95 -1.00
C ILE A 24 -1.61 13.77 0.48
N GLY A 25 -0.62 13.68 1.36
CA GLY A 25 -0.84 13.57 2.81
C GLY A 25 -1.09 14.90 3.52
N GLY A 26 -1.13 16.02 2.80
CA GLY A 26 -1.32 17.36 3.36
C GLY A 26 -2.73 17.58 3.93
N LEU A 27 -2.86 18.63 4.76
CA LEU A 27 -4.13 19.01 5.38
C LEU A 27 -5.12 19.67 4.41
N GLN A 28 -4.65 20.18 3.28
CA GLN A 28 -5.48 20.84 2.27
C GLN A 28 -6.14 19.82 1.34
N ASP A 29 -7.45 19.67 1.45
CA ASP A 29 -8.22 18.72 0.66
C ASP A 29 -8.18 18.97 -0.85
N SER A 30 -8.15 20.23 -1.29
CA SER A 30 -8.05 20.59 -2.70
C SER A 30 -6.74 20.13 -3.31
N LEU A 31 -5.62 20.37 -2.62
CA LEU A 31 -4.29 19.94 -3.04
C LEU A 31 -4.20 18.42 -3.05
N ARG A 32 -4.64 17.76 -1.97
CA ARG A 32 -4.67 16.31 -1.86
C ARG A 32 -5.41 15.66 -3.03
N LYS A 33 -6.63 16.14 -3.35
CA LYS A 33 -7.45 15.60 -4.45
C LYS A 33 -6.80 15.85 -5.80
N ALA A 34 -6.27 17.04 -6.04
CA ALA A 34 -5.60 17.37 -7.30
C ALA A 34 -4.33 16.54 -7.52
N SER A 35 -3.48 16.42 -6.50
CA SER A 35 -2.25 15.61 -6.54
C SER A 35 -2.54 14.12 -6.71
N LEU A 36 -3.58 13.62 -6.06
CA LEU A 36 -3.98 12.21 -6.19
C LEU A 36 -4.60 11.93 -7.56
N ALA A 37 -5.47 12.81 -8.06
CA ALA A 37 -6.03 12.69 -9.40
C ALA A 37 -4.92 12.71 -10.46
N ALA A 38 -3.92 13.58 -10.31
CA ALA A 38 -2.74 13.63 -11.17
C ALA A 38 -1.94 12.32 -11.15
N LEU A 39 -1.72 11.73 -9.96
CA LEU A 39 -1.01 10.46 -9.84
C LEU A 39 -1.78 9.31 -10.49
N LEU A 40 -3.11 9.27 -10.28
CA LEU A 40 -3.96 8.24 -10.89
C LEU A 40 -4.05 8.42 -12.40
N ASP A 41 -4.16 9.64 -12.91
CA ASP A 41 -4.13 9.96 -14.35
C ASP A 41 -2.82 9.48 -14.98
N TYR A 42 -1.68 9.76 -14.35
CA TYR A 42 -0.37 9.24 -14.80
C TYR A 42 -0.35 7.71 -14.88
N CYS A 43 -1.01 7.02 -13.95
CA CYS A 43 -1.13 5.57 -13.97
C CYS A 43 -2.17 5.06 -15.00
N GLN A 44 -3.28 5.78 -15.22
CA GLN A 44 -4.41 5.36 -16.09
C GLN A 44 -4.21 5.66 -17.57
N VAL A 45 -3.39 6.65 -17.93
CA VAL A 45 -3.00 6.91 -19.35
C VAL A 45 -2.41 5.65 -20.03
N ALA A 46 -2.00 4.66 -19.23
CA ALA A 46 -1.61 3.30 -19.61
C ALA A 46 -2.69 2.44 -20.30
N GLU A 47 -3.98 2.61 -20.02
CA GLU A 47 -5.03 1.70 -20.54
C GLU A 47 -5.32 1.92 -22.03
N THR A 48 -4.92 3.07 -22.59
CA THR A 48 -5.26 3.46 -23.97
C THR A 48 -4.13 3.32 -24.97
N VAL A 49 -2.87 3.17 -24.53
CA VAL A 49 -1.70 3.13 -25.41
C VAL A 49 -0.66 2.12 -24.86
N ASN A 50 -0.65 0.91 -25.42
CA ASN A 50 0.40 -0.13 -25.30
C ASN A 50 0.68 -0.75 -23.91
N CYS A 51 0.40 -2.05 -23.79
CA CYS A 51 0.61 -2.90 -22.60
C CYS A 51 2.07 -3.05 -22.12
N ASN A 52 3.07 -2.60 -22.90
CA ASN A 52 4.49 -2.71 -22.54
C ASN A 52 5.03 -1.45 -21.85
N GLU A 53 4.51 -0.27 -22.18
CA GLU A 53 4.93 0.99 -21.55
C GLU A 53 4.23 1.22 -20.21
N SER A 54 2.97 0.77 -20.08
CA SER A 54 2.19 0.80 -18.85
C SER A 54 2.92 0.12 -17.69
N ASN A 55 3.35 -1.12 -17.90
CA ASN A 55 4.11 -1.89 -16.92
C ASN A 55 5.40 -1.16 -16.52
N SER A 56 6.10 -0.52 -17.46
CA SER A 56 7.36 0.19 -17.15
C SER A 56 7.18 1.38 -16.20
N ARG A 57 6.09 2.15 -16.35
CA ARG A 57 5.83 3.34 -15.52
C ARG A 57 5.42 2.96 -14.12
N GLU A 58 4.50 2.01 -14.01
CA GLU A 58 4.07 1.54 -12.71
C GLU A 58 5.27 0.90 -11.98
N LEU A 59 6.15 0.16 -12.68
CA LEU A 59 7.36 -0.43 -12.10
C LEU A 59 8.32 0.63 -11.58
N ASN A 60 8.50 1.72 -12.32
CA ASN A 60 9.30 2.84 -11.86
C ASN A 60 8.67 3.46 -10.61
N LEU A 61 7.35 3.67 -10.62
CA LEU A 61 6.61 4.19 -9.47
C LEU A 61 6.77 3.28 -8.23
N SER A 62 6.65 1.97 -8.37
CA SER A 62 6.80 1.02 -7.27
C SER A 62 8.22 1.06 -6.69
N THR A 63 9.25 1.13 -7.53
CA THR A 63 10.64 1.27 -7.09
C THR A 63 10.91 2.62 -6.40
N ASP A 64 10.31 3.71 -6.89
CA ASP A 64 10.47 5.02 -6.29
C ASP A 64 9.72 5.13 -4.96
N ILE A 65 8.53 4.51 -4.83
CA ILE A 65 7.80 4.42 -3.55
C ILE A 65 8.64 3.66 -2.51
N LEU A 66 9.23 2.52 -2.89
CA LEU A 66 10.12 1.77 -1.99
C LEU A 66 11.34 2.62 -1.60
N TRP A 67 11.91 3.37 -2.54
CA TRP A 67 13.00 4.29 -2.24
C TRP A 67 12.59 5.36 -1.22
N VAL A 68 11.39 5.95 -1.36
CA VAL A 68 10.85 6.93 -0.40
C VAL A 68 10.69 6.31 0.99
N LEU A 69 10.13 5.10 1.08
CA LEU A 69 9.99 4.38 2.36
C LEU A 69 11.34 4.11 3.04
N GLN A 70 12.36 3.74 2.26
CA GLN A 70 13.70 3.46 2.78
C GLN A 70 14.46 4.74 3.15
N HIS A 71 14.38 5.79 2.33
CA HIS A 71 15.11 7.03 2.52
C HIS A 71 14.57 7.85 3.70
N TYR A 72 13.24 7.90 3.86
CA TYR A 72 12.58 8.66 4.93
C TYR A 72 12.17 7.78 6.12
N LYS A 73 12.86 6.65 6.33
CA LYS A 73 12.60 5.72 7.44
C LYS A 73 12.50 6.46 8.79
N ARG A 74 11.45 6.17 9.56
CA ARG A 74 11.08 6.81 10.84
C ARG A 74 10.77 8.31 10.77
N CYS A 75 10.65 8.90 9.59
CA CYS A 75 10.17 10.26 9.41
C CYS A 75 8.66 10.23 9.15
N ASP A 76 7.86 10.27 10.22
CA ASP A 76 6.39 10.16 10.14
C ASP A 76 5.76 11.24 9.24
N ARG A 77 6.40 12.41 9.13
CA ARG A 77 5.97 13.51 8.23
C ARG A 77 5.91 13.08 6.76
N VAL A 78 6.73 12.12 6.34
CA VAL A 78 6.73 11.59 4.97
C VAL A 78 6.11 10.20 4.92
N ILE A 79 6.46 9.31 5.86
CA ILE A 79 6.00 7.92 5.87
C ILE A 79 4.49 7.81 6.01
N THR A 80 3.85 8.56 6.91
CA THR A 80 2.39 8.47 7.07
C THR A 80 1.65 8.85 5.78
N PRO A 81 1.99 9.97 5.10
CA PRO A 81 1.54 10.25 3.74
C PRO A 81 1.85 9.16 2.71
N THR A 82 3.04 8.56 2.75
CA THR A 82 3.43 7.47 1.82
C THR A 82 2.54 6.26 2.00
N LEU A 83 2.29 5.83 3.25
CA LEU A 83 1.41 4.70 3.53
C LEU A 83 -0.03 4.97 3.08
N LYS A 84 -0.56 6.17 3.31
CA LYS A 84 -1.88 6.58 2.78
C LYS A 84 -1.93 6.53 1.26
N THR A 85 -0.84 6.94 0.59
CA THR A 85 -0.76 6.90 -0.86
C THR A 85 -0.78 5.45 -1.36
N ILE A 86 0.02 4.56 -0.76
CA ILE A 86 0.05 3.13 -1.08
C ILE A 86 -1.32 2.48 -0.87
N GLU A 87 -1.98 2.77 0.25
CA GLU A 87 -3.34 2.29 0.55
C GLU A 87 -4.34 2.64 -0.56
N ILE A 88 -4.29 3.89 -1.07
CA ILE A 88 -5.19 4.33 -2.14
C ILE A 88 -4.84 3.66 -3.47
N LEU A 89 -3.54 3.50 -3.78
CA LEU A 89 -3.10 2.82 -5.00
C LEU A 89 -3.52 1.35 -5.00
N PHE A 90 -3.46 0.66 -3.86
CA PHE A 90 -3.99 -0.69 -3.71
C PHE A 90 -5.51 -0.75 -3.85
N SER A 91 -6.24 0.19 -3.23
CA SER A 91 -7.70 0.27 -3.37
C SER A 91 -8.16 0.51 -4.82
N LYS A 92 -7.30 1.11 -5.65
CA LYS A 92 -7.54 1.36 -7.08
C LYS A 92 -6.97 0.28 -7.99
N ASN A 93 -6.40 -0.80 -7.42
CA ASN A 93 -5.83 -1.93 -8.18
C ASN A 93 -4.75 -1.54 -9.18
N VAL A 94 -4.06 -0.39 -8.98
CA VAL A 94 -3.04 0.13 -9.91
C VAL A 94 -1.88 -0.86 -10.09
N PHE A 95 -1.58 -1.66 -9.07
CA PHE A 95 -0.46 -2.62 -9.10
C PHE A 95 -0.86 -4.06 -9.45
N LEU A 96 -2.12 -4.34 -9.80
CA LEU A 96 -2.55 -5.70 -10.16
C LEU A 96 -2.01 -6.15 -11.53
N ASN A 97 -1.75 -5.21 -12.43
CA ASN A 97 -1.27 -5.50 -13.79
C ASN A 97 0.21 -5.94 -13.85
N MET A 98 0.97 -5.72 -12.76
CA MET A 98 2.40 -6.01 -12.67
C MET A 98 2.79 -7.48 -12.46
N GLN A 99 1.82 -8.36 -12.21
CA GLN A 99 1.88 -9.81 -11.91
C GLN A 99 3.18 -10.36 -11.28
N SER A 100 4.33 -10.34 -11.96
CA SER A 100 5.62 -10.80 -11.42
C SER A 100 6.26 -9.83 -10.40
N HIS A 101 6.05 -8.53 -10.53
CA HIS A 101 6.71 -7.51 -9.69
C HIS A 101 5.88 -7.09 -8.48
N THR A 102 4.57 -7.34 -8.50
CA THR A 102 3.67 -7.04 -7.39
C THR A 102 4.12 -7.72 -6.10
N ALA A 103 4.58 -8.98 -6.17
CA ALA A 103 5.08 -9.72 -5.02
C ALA A 103 6.34 -9.07 -4.42
N ALA A 104 7.32 -8.69 -5.26
CA ALA A 104 8.55 -8.03 -4.80
C ALA A 104 8.27 -6.65 -4.18
N PHE A 105 7.35 -5.89 -4.76
CA PHE A 105 6.90 -4.62 -4.19
C PHE A 105 6.22 -4.82 -2.84
N CYS A 106 5.27 -5.77 -2.74
CA CYS A 106 4.58 -6.09 -1.49
C CYS A 106 5.56 -6.55 -0.40
N ALA A 107 6.60 -7.33 -0.73
CA ALA A 107 7.65 -7.69 0.22
C ALA A 107 8.36 -6.46 0.78
N GLY A 108 8.82 -5.54 -0.10
CA GLY A 108 9.52 -4.33 0.33
C GLY A 108 8.65 -3.38 1.15
N VAL A 109 7.35 -3.28 0.80
CA VAL A 109 6.36 -2.51 1.57
C VAL A 109 6.14 -3.17 2.94
N LEU A 110 5.97 -4.50 2.97
CA LEU A 110 5.78 -5.26 4.21
C LEU A 110 6.94 -5.02 5.16
N ASP A 111 8.19 -5.18 4.71
CA ASP A 111 9.39 -4.95 5.53
C ASP A 111 9.47 -3.53 6.08
N SER A 112 9.09 -2.54 5.27
CA SER A 112 9.01 -1.14 5.71
C SER A 112 7.95 -0.98 6.81
N ILE A 113 6.75 -1.55 6.61
CA ILE A 113 5.64 -1.52 7.58
C ILE A 113 6.04 -2.17 8.91
N LYS A 114 6.76 -3.31 8.89
CA LYS A 114 7.22 -3.98 10.14
C LYS A 114 8.03 -3.01 11.01
N VAL A 115 8.87 -2.19 10.39
CA VAL A 115 9.70 -1.23 11.12
C VAL A 115 8.92 0.02 11.52
N GLU A 116 8.08 0.52 10.61
CA GLU A 116 7.42 1.81 10.76
C GLU A 116 6.22 1.78 11.73
N LEU A 117 5.51 0.65 11.84
CA LEU A 117 4.39 0.52 12.77
C LEU A 117 4.82 0.10 14.18
N LYS A 118 6.02 -0.48 14.32
CA LYS A 118 6.51 -0.97 15.61
C LYS A 118 6.62 0.16 16.62
N GLY A 119 5.76 0.13 17.64
CA GLY A 119 5.72 1.15 18.70
C GLY A 119 5.13 2.49 18.28
N SER A 120 4.54 2.59 17.08
CA SER A 120 3.84 3.81 16.64
C SER A 120 2.60 4.07 17.49
N LYS A 121 2.35 5.35 17.77
CA LYS A 121 1.13 5.84 18.43
C LYS A 121 0.26 6.67 17.48
N ASP A 122 0.72 6.90 16.25
CA ASP A 122 -0.03 7.62 15.23
C ASP A 122 -1.12 6.71 14.66
N PHE A 123 -2.37 7.04 14.98
CA PHE A 123 -3.52 6.31 14.48
C PHE A 123 -3.61 6.33 12.95
N SER A 124 -3.30 7.45 12.29
CA SER A 124 -3.33 7.52 10.82
C SER A 124 -2.35 6.53 10.21
N LYS A 125 -1.13 6.47 10.76
CA LYS A 125 -0.08 5.54 10.32
C LYS A 125 -0.50 4.08 10.54
N LEU A 126 -1.05 3.79 11.71
CA LEU A 126 -1.51 2.45 12.08
C LEU A 126 -2.69 1.99 11.21
N TYR A 127 -3.67 2.85 10.93
CA TYR A 127 -4.80 2.51 10.07
C TYR A 127 -4.37 2.20 8.64
N SER A 128 -3.56 3.06 8.02
CA SER A 128 -3.05 2.80 6.67
C SER A 128 -2.17 1.55 6.62
N GLY A 129 -1.36 1.33 7.67
CA GLY A 129 -0.59 0.10 7.81
C GLY A 129 -1.46 -1.16 7.89
N ILE A 130 -2.54 -1.14 8.68
CA ILE A 130 -3.49 -2.25 8.81
C ILE A 130 -4.21 -2.52 7.48
N ALA A 131 -4.64 -1.48 6.77
CA ALA A 131 -5.27 -1.62 5.46
C ALA A 131 -4.31 -2.25 4.43
N ILE A 132 -3.05 -1.81 4.41
CA ILE A 132 -2.02 -2.40 3.54
C ILE A 132 -1.75 -3.87 3.91
N LEU A 133 -1.64 -4.19 5.20
CA LEU A 133 -1.47 -5.58 5.65
C LEU A 133 -2.63 -6.47 5.22
N GLY A 134 -3.87 -5.99 5.31
CA GLY A 134 -5.06 -6.70 4.83
C GLY A 134 -5.02 -6.96 3.32
N PHE A 135 -4.59 -5.97 2.53
CA PHE A 135 -4.41 -6.13 1.09
C PHE A 135 -3.34 -7.18 0.76
N ILE A 136 -2.15 -7.06 1.36
CA ILE A 136 -1.05 -8.01 1.12
C ILE A 136 -1.42 -9.43 1.59
N ALA A 137 -2.12 -9.56 2.71
CA ALA A 137 -2.62 -10.84 3.19
C ALA A 137 -3.67 -11.47 2.26
N SER A 138 -4.38 -10.65 1.47
CA SER A 138 -5.34 -11.14 0.48
C SER A 138 -4.70 -11.55 -0.86
N ILE A 139 -3.40 -11.30 -1.07
CA ILE A 139 -2.66 -11.69 -2.29
C ILE A 139 -2.08 -13.11 -2.14
N SER A 140 -1.62 -13.72 -3.24
CA SER A 140 -1.03 -15.06 -3.28
C SER A 140 0.28 -15.22 -2.48
N GLU A 141 0.61 -16.48 -2.18
CA GLU A 141 1.75 -16.94 -1.37
C GLU A 141 3.12 -16.56 -1.95
N PRO A 142 4.18 -16.41 -1.10
CA PRO A 142 4.23 -16.74 0.34
C PRO A 142 4.09 -15.55 1.31
N ILE A 143 4.04 -14.30 0.80
CA ILE A 143 4.08 -13.07 1.62
C ILE A 143 2.80 -12.86 2.44
N ASN A 144 1.68 -13.42 1.97
CA ASN A 144 0.37 -13.34 2.60
C ASN A 144 0.36 -13.84 4.05
N SER A 145 1.03 -14.97 4.33
CA SER A 145 1.10 -15.58 5.64
C SER A 145 1.80 -14.68 6.66
N GLU A 146 2.87 -14.01 6.24
CA GLU A 146 3.61 -13.08 7.07
C GLU A 146 2.83 -11.79 7.33
N ALA A 147 2.20 -11.24 6.29
CA ALA A 147 1.32 -10.08 6.43
C ALA A 147 0.13 -10.37 7.35
N PHE A 148 -0.45 -11.57 7.24
CA PHE A 148 -1.55 -12.02 8.10
C PHE A 148 -1.11 -12.21 9.55
N ALA A 149 0.05 -12.82 9.81
CA ALA A 149 0.61 -12.93 11.16
C ALA A 149 0.85 -11.56 11.80
N HIS A 150 1.35 -10.60 11.00
CA HIS A 150 1.50 -9.20 11.42
C HIS A 150 0.15 -8.56 11.75
N LEU A 151 -0.88 -8.80 10.94
CA LEU A 151 -2.22 -8.31 11.20
C LEU A 151 -2.79 -8.90 12.50
N LEU A 152 -2.65 -10.22 12.74
CA LEU A 152 -3.06 -10.86 13.98
C LEU A 152 -2.39 -10.25 15.22
N SER A 153 -1.13 -9.80 15.11
CA SER A 153 -0.45 -9.13 16.22
C SER A 153 -1.14 -7.84 16.68
N PHE A 154 -1.88 -7.16 15.80
CA PHE A 154 -2.65 -5.96 16.14
C PHE A 154 -3.96 -6.23 16.88
N LEU A 155 -4.44 -7.49 16.90
CA LEU A 155 -5.58 -7.88 17.75
C LEU A 155 -5.25 -7.75 19.24
N GLY A 156 -3.97 -7.86 19.61
CA GLY A 156 -3.48 -7.63 20.97
C GLY A 156 -3.08 -6.18 21.28
N HIS A 157 -3.34 -5.23 20.38
CA HIS A 157 -2.80 -3.86 20.52
C HIS A 157 -3.37 -3.12 21.73
N ARG A 158 -2.59 -2.22 22.35
CA ARG A 158 -3.01 -1.44 23.54
C ARG A 158 -4.26 -0.57 23.33
N TYR A 159 -4.52 -0.15 22.09
CA TYR A 159 -5.64 0.75 21.75
C TYR A 159 -6.83 -0.06 21.19
N PRO A 160 -8.02 0.01 21.82
CA PRO A 160 -9.20 -0.73 21.36
C PRO A 160 -9.60 -0.46 19.90
N LYS A 161 -9.46 0.79 19.44
CA LYS A 161 -9.79 1.19 18.07
C LYS A 161 -8.92 0.50 17.02
N ILE A 162 -7.66 0.23 17.36
CA ILE A 162 -6.71 -0.48 16.48
C ILE A 162 -7.04 -1.97 16.45
N ARG A 163 -7.36 -2.57 17.61
CA ARG A 163 -7.83 -3.96 17.67
C ARG A 163 -9.07 -4.18 16.81
N LYS A 164 -10.04 -3.26 16.88
CA LYS A 164 -11.26 -3.31 16.07
C LYS A 164 -10.96 -3.30 14.56
N ALA A 165 -10.18 -2.32 14.09
CA ALA A 165 -9.84 -2.23 12.66
C ALA A 165 -9.01 -3.43 12.18
N SER A 166 -8.11 -3.95 13.03
CA SER A 166 -7.39 -5.17 12.74
C SER A 166 -8.32 -6.38 12.61
N ALA A 167 -9.30 -6.52 13.51
CA ALA A 167 -10.28 -7.60 13.44
C ALA A 167 -11.16 -7.52 12.19
N GLU A 168 -11.58 -6.31 11.81
CA GLU A 168 -12.32 -6.06 10.56
C GLU A 168 -11.50 -6.52 9.34
N GLN A 169 -10.20 -6.19 9.28
CA GLN A 169 -9.33 -6.66 8.19
C GLN A 169 -9.08 -8.17 8.22
N VAL A 170 -8.87 -8.77 9.39
CA VAL A 170 -8.71 -10.23 9.53
C VAL A 170 -9.94 -10.95 8.99
N TYR A 171 -11.13 -10.46 9.33
CA TYR A 171 -12.38 -11.01 8.84
C TYR A 171 -12.48 -10.95 7.30
N LEU A 172 -12.17 -9.79 6.69
CA LEU A 172 -12.18 -9.64 5.23
C LEU A 172 -11.19 -10.59 4.55
N VAL A 173 -9.99 -10.72 5.09
CA VAL A 173 -8.95 -11.59 4.55
C VAL A 173 -9.39 -13.06 4.61
N LEU A 174 -10.00 -13.49 5.72
CA LEU A 174 -10.51 -14.85 5.86
C LEU A 174 -11.68 -15.11 4.91
N GLN A 175 -12.59 -14.15 4.73
CA GLN A 175 -13.71 -14.26 3.80
C GLN A 175 -13.26 -14.46 2.34
N ASN A 176 -12.09 -13.93 1.97
CA ASN A 176 -11.56 -14.03 0.61
C ASN A 176 -11.00 -15.43 0.25
N GLY A 177 -10.93 -16.40 1.19
CA GLY A 177 -10.58 -17.80 0.91
C GLY A 177 -9.11 -18.08 0.51
N ASN A 178 -8.29 -17.06 0.32
CA ASN A 178 -6.91 -17.22 -0.20
C ASN A 178 -5.89 -17.79 0.80
N LEU A 179 -6.22 -17.86 2.09
CA LEU A 179 -5.29 -18.26 3.17
C LEU A 179 -5.69 -19.56 3.88
N VAL A 180 -6.95 -19.97 3.80
CA VAL A 180 -7.47 -21.15 4.49
C VAL A 180 -8.23 -21.98 3.46
N PRO A 181 -7.86 -23.25 3.22
CA PRO A 181 -8.66 -24.14 2.40
C PRO A 181 -10.10 -24.19 2.90
N GLU A 182 -11.10 -24.10 2.01
CA GLU A 182 -12.53 -24.01 2.35
C GLU A 182 -12.96 -25.10 3.37
N ASP A 183 -12.42 -26.32 3.24
CA ASP A 183 -12.64 -27.46 4.13
C ASP A 183 -12.33 -27.19 5.63
N LYS A 184 -11.45 -26.23 5.92
CA LYS A 184 -11.08 -25.84 7.29
C LYS A 184 -11.88 -24.64 7.80
N MET A 185 -12.46 -23.85 6.91
CA MET A 185 -13.31 -22.71 7.29
C MET A 185 -14.68 -23.16 7.77
N GLU A 186 -15.29 -24.15 7.11
CA GLU A 186 -16.59 -24.71 7.53
C GLU A 186 -16.53 -25.27 8.96
N ARG A 187 -15.46 -26.00 9.31
CA ARG A 187 -15.27 -26.57 10.66
C ARG A 187 -15.09 -25.52 11.76
N ALA A 188 -14.71 -24.30 11.41
CA ALA A 188 -14.56 -23.20 12.38
C ALA A 188 -15.87 -22.43 12.61
N LEU A 189 -16.83 -22.52 11.69
CA LEU A 189 -18.17 -21.91 11.82
C LEU A 189 -19.15 -22.80 12.62
N GLU A 190 -18.83 -24.08 12.77
CA GLU A 190 -19.61 -25.08 13.52
C GLU A 190 -19.31 -25.10 15.05
N LEU A 191 -18.46 -24.20 15.54
CA LEU A 191 -18.11 -24.04 16.97
C LEU A 191 -18.72 -22.76 17.55
#